data_AF-A0A2N6EGJ4-F1
#
_entry.id   AF-A0A2N6EGJ4-F1
#
_cell.length_a   1.000
_cell.length_b   1.000
_cell.length_c   1.000
_cell.angle_alpha   90.00
_cell.angle_beta   90.00
_cell.angle_gamma   90.00
#
_symmetry.space_group_name_H-M   'P 1'
#
loop_
_entity.id
_entity.type
_entity.pdbx_description
1 polymer ?
#
loop_
_entity_poly.entity_id
_entity_poly.type
_entity_poly.pdbx_seq_one_letter_code
_entity_poly.pdbx_strand_id
1 'polypeptide(L)'
;MRLVVDPDADLFRRLHPEESPPTVNAIRGAPALMAVVSIGLEKEALEGTKTLLAALRQEKALMLAEGQVDLRALKDHDLLYLGWPRNTILHPVLPEGLSIGKGNVTLFGTTYDDPGAALFVALPHPVNPERSAAIFIPLSGAAAGKAARKIPHYGKYSYLLFEDGTNRVKGTWPVTASPLIHEFSDREDSR
;
A
#
# COMPACT_ATOMS: atom_id res chain seq x y z
N MET A 1 -12.89 24.33 -29.36
CA MET A 1 -13.95 24.38 -28.33
C MET A 1 -14.67 23.04 -28.36
N ARG A 2 -14.45 22.17 -27.37
CA ARG A 2 -15.14 20.88 -27.28
C ARG A 2 -15.64 20.69 -25.86
N LEU A 3 -16.93 21.00 -25.70
CA LEU A 3 -17.72 20.76 -24.51
C LEU A 3 -18.59 19.54 -24.83
N VAL A 4 -18.41 18.44 -24.10
CA VAL A 4 -19.37 17.33 -24.09
C VAL A 4 -19.74 17.15 -22.62
N VAL A 5 -20.87 17.75 -22.26
CA VAL A 5 -21.57 17.46 -21.00
C VAL A 5 -22.60 16.41 -21.35
N ASP A 6 -22.48 15.23 -20.75
CA ASP A 6 -23.49 14.18 -20.81
C ASP A 6 -24.50 14.42 -19.68
N PRO A 7 -25.79 14.69 -19.98
CA PRO A 7 -26.84 14.83 -18.99
C PRO A 7 -27.51 13.48 -18.73
N ASP A 8 -27.60 13.12 -17.44
CA ASP A 8 -28.37 12.01 -16.87
C ASP A 8 -27.81 10.59 -17.00
N ALA A 9 -26.97 10.18 -16.03
CA ALA A 9 -27.14 8.92 -15.30
C ALA A 9 -26.17 8.81 -14.10
N ASP A 10 -26.74 8.58 -12.91
CA ASP A 10 -26.08 8.13 -11.68
C ASP A 10 -25.35 6.78 -11.87
N LEU A 11 -24.22 6.77 -12.56
CA LEU A 11 -23.33 5.63 -12.58
C LEU A 11 -22.27 5.82 -11.49
N PHE A 12 -22.39 5.06 -10.40
CA PHE A 12 -21.24 4.66 -9.61
C PHE A 12 -20.28 3.89 -10.53
N ARG A 13 -19.51 4.63 -11.33
CA ARG A 13 -18.41 4.08 -12.12
C ARG A 13 -17.43 3.53 -11.10
N ARG A 14 -17.24 2.21 -11.09
CA ARG A 14 -16.05 1.60 -10.48
C ARG A 14 -14.87 2.22 -11.21
N LEU A 15 -14.17 3.13 -10.54
CA LEU A 15 -12.90 3.64 -11.03
C LEU A 15 -12.01 2.43 -11.28
N HIS A 16 -11.32 2.39 -12.42
CA HIS A 16 -10.28 1.39 -12.58
C HIS A 16 -9.28 1.56 -11.43
N PRO A 17 -8.67 0.49 -10.90
CA PRO A 17 -7.67 0.58 -9.83
C PRO A 17 -6.55 1.58 -10.15
N GLU A 18 -6.26 1.80 -11.44
CA GLU A 18 -5.30 2.79 -11.95
C GLU A 18 -5.77 4.26 -11.86
N GLU A 19 -7.08 4.50 -11.76
CA GLU A 19 -7.69 5.83 -11.68
C GLU A 19 -7.94 6.27 -10.23
N SER A 20 -7.66 5.39 -9.27
CA SER A 20 -7.79 5.65 -7.84
C SER A 20 -6.44 5.50 -7.14
N PRO A 21 -6.12 6.37 -6.17
CA PRO A 21 -4.90 6.18 -5.40
C PRO A 21 -5.03 4.88 -4.59
N PRO A 22 -3.92 4.16 -4.33
CA PRO A 22 -3.96 2.99 -3.47
C PRO A 22 -4.31 3.45 -2.05
N THR A 23 -5.21 2.75 -1.36
CA THR A 23 -5.71 3.14 -0.03
C THR A 23 -5.77 1.97 0.93
N VAL A 24 -5.88 2.26 2.23
CA VAL A 24 -6.19 1.26 3.27
C VAL A 24 -7.44 0.45 2.92
N ASN A 25 -8.48 1.09 2.37
CA ASN A 25 -9.72 0.41 2.00
C ASN A 25 -9.54 -0.56 0.84
N ALA A 26 -8.61 -0.30 -0.08
CA ALA A 26 -8.30 -1.23 -1.16
C ALA A 26 -7.76 -2.56 -0.60
N ILE A 27 -6.89 -2.49 0.42
CA ILE A 27 -6.39 -3.68 1.13
C ILE A 27 -7.48 -4.35 1.97
N ARG A 28 -8.31 -3.57 2.69
CA ARG A 28 -9.46 -4.13 3.42
C ARG A 28 -10.39 -4.90 2.50
N GLY A 29 -10.67 -4.36 1.32
CA GLY A 29 -11.58 -4.91 0.32
C GLY A 29 -10.95 -5.95 -0.60
N ALA A 30 -9.67 -6.29 -0.40
CA ALA A 30 -8.95 -7.23 -1.25
C ALA A 30 -9.63 -8.60 -1.24
N PRO A 31 -9.98 -9.17 -2.41
CA PRO A 31 -10.63 -10.48 -2.49
C PRO A 31 -9.68 -11.63 -2.14
N ALA A 32 -8.37 -11.45 -2.34
CA ALA A 32 -7.36 -12.47 -2.08
C ALA A 32 -6.07 -11.83 -1.58
N LEU A 33 -5.95 -11.63 -0.26
CA LEU A 33 -4.76 -11.04 0.35
C LEU A 33 -3.70 -12.10 0.68
N MET A 34 -2.47 -11.87 0.24
CA MET A 34 -1.27 -12.55 0.69
C MET A 34 -0.47 -11.63 1.63
N ALA A 35 -0.28 -12.07 2.87
CA ALA A 35 0.55 -11.40 3.84
C ALA A 35 1.98 -11.97 3.79
N VAL A 36 2.93 -11.16 3.34
CA VAL A 36 4.34 -11.54 3.22
C VAL A 36 5.07 -11.10 4.49
N VAL A 37 5.52 -12.06 5.29
CA VAL A 37 6.27 -11.83 6.53
C VAL A 37 7.75 -11.73 6.19
N SER A 38 8.31 -10.53 6.32
CA SER A 38 9.72 -10.26 6.06
C SER A 38 10.64 -10.80 7.17
N ILE A 39 11.86 -11.21 6.83
CA ILE A 39 12.80 -11.80 7.80
C ILE A 39 13.21 -10.79 8.87
N GLY A 40 13.15 -11.23 10.14
CA GLY A 40 13.57 -10.43 11.30
C GLY A 40 12.42 -9.75 12.02
N LEU A 41 11.17 -10.05 11.66
CA LEU A 41 10.00 -9.63 12.42
C LEU A 41 9.95 -10.40 13.75
N GLU A 42 10.02 -9.69 14.86
CA GLU A 42 9.95 -10.27 16.21
C GLU A 42 8.54 -10.84 16.50
N LYS A 43 8.44 -11.70 17.52
CA LYS A 43 7.19 -12.41 17.87
C LYS A 43 6.05 -11.43 18.19
N GLU A 44 6.37 -10.34 18.89
CA GLU A 44 5.42 -9.30 19.27
C GLU A 44 4.89 -8.55 18.04
N ALA A 45 5.75 -8.34 17.04
CA ALA A 45 5.35 -7.75 15.76
C ALA A 45 4.51 -8.71 14.91
N LEU A 46 4.68 -10.04 15.07
CA LEU A 46 3.78 -11.04 14.49
C LEU A 46 2.38 -11.02 15.12
N GLU A 47 2.25 -10.79 16.43
CA GLU A 47 0.94 -10.61 17.07
C GLU A 47 0.28 -9.28 16.65
N GLY A 48 1.07 -8.22 16.49
CA GLY A 48 0.63 -6.97 15.87
C GLY A 48 0.13 -7.17 14.44
N THR A 49 0.78 -8.04 13.67
CA THR A 49 0.37 -8.44 12.32
C THR A 49 -1.00 -9.10 12.31
N LYS A 50 -1.21 -10.11 13.16
CA LYS A 50 -2.52 -10.79 13.27
C LYS A 50 -3.62 -9.79 13.66
N THR A 51 -3.29 -8.88 14.57
CA THR A 51 -4.19 -7.78 14.97
C THR A 51 -4.54 -6.91 13.76
N LEU A 52 -3.57 -6.56 12.91
CA LEU A 52 -3.80 -5.75 11.71
C LEU A 52 -4.70 -6.49 10.72
N LEU A 53 -4.40 -7.76 10.42
CA LEU A 53 -5.22 -8.58 9.51
C LEU A 53 -6.67 -8.67 9.99
N ALA A 54 -6.90 -8.94 11.29
CA ALA A 54 -8.24 -8.93 11.85
C ALA A 54 -8.92 -7.56 11.77
N ALA A 55 -8.21 -6.49 12.08
CA ALA A 55 -8.74 -5.13 12.01
C ALA A 55 -9.09 -4.72 10.55
N LEU A 56 -8.39 -5.30 9.56
CA LEU A 56 -8.67 -5.16 8.13
C LEU A 56 -9.72 -6.15 7.61
N ARG A 57 -10.27 -7.05 8.43
CA ARG A 57 -11.19 -8.14 8.02
C ARG A 57 -10.58 -9.12 7.02
N GLN A 58 -9.29 -9.39 7.19
CA GLN A 58 -8.44 -10.23 6.36
C GLN A 58 -7.83 -11.38 7.17
N GLU A 59 -8.55 -11.90 8.17
CA GLU A 59 -8.12 -13.00 9.06
C GLU A 59 -7.78 -14.29 8.28
N LYS A 60 -8.35 -14.45 7.09
CA LYS A 60 -8.14 -15.60 6.21
C LYS A 60 -7.01 -15.40 5.20
N ALA A 61 -6.28 -14.28 5.27
CA ALA A 61 -5.18 -14.00 4.36
C ALA A 61 -4.13 -15.11 4.39
N LEU A 62 -3.59 -15.43 3.22
CA LEU A 62 -2.49 -16.38 3.09
C LEU A 62 -1.22 -15.74 3.66
N MET A 63 -0.72 -16.23 4.79
CA MET A 63 0.48 -15.70 5.41
C MET A 63 1.69 -16.58 5.08
N LEU A 64 2.69 -16.01 4.41
CA LEU A 64 3.91 -16.70 3.99
C LEU A 64 5.14 -15.93 4.47
N ALA A 65 6.17 -16.64 4.91
CA ALA A 65 7.49 -16.03 5.06
C ALA A 65 8.04 -15.65 3.67
N GLU A 66 8.82 -14.58 3.56
CA GLU A 66 9.31 -14.10 2.26
C GLU A 66 10.06 -15.16 1.43
N GLY A 67 10.74 -16.11 2.09
CA GLY A 67 11.45 -17.22 1.42
C GLY A 67 10.54 -18.36 0.93
N GLN A 68 9.25 -18.34 1.27
CA GLN A 68 8.24 -19.32 0.84
C GLN A 68 7.33 -18.78 -0.27
N VAL A 69 7.50 -17.52 -0.66
CA VAL A 69 6.69 -16.86 -1.68
C VAL A 69 7.05 -17.39 -3.06
N ASP A 70 6.08 -17.96 -3.77
CA ASP A 70 6.18 -18.17 -5.21
C ASP A 70 5.91 -16.85 -5.94
N LEU A 71 6.93 -16.32 -6.62
CA LEU A 71 6.85 -15.07 -7.38
C LEU A 71 5.74 -15.09 -8.45
N ARG A 72 5.41 -16.28 -9.00
CA ARG A 72 4.36 -16.41 -10.01
C ARG A 72 2.96 -16.20 -9.42
N ALA A 73 2.78 -16.48 -8.13
CA ALA A 73 1.51 -16.34 -7.44
C ALA A 73 1.23 -14.89 -7.01
N LEU A 74 2.24 -13.99 -7.03
CA LEU A 74 2.08 -12.59 -6.64
C LEU A 74 1.03 -11.87 -7.48
N LYS A 75 1.00 -12.10 -8.81
CA LYS A 75 0.03 -11.47 -9.73
C LYS A 75 -1.42 -11.82 -9.41
N ASP A 76 -1.65 -12.92 -8.70
CA ASP A 76 -2.98 -13.47 -8.39
C ASP A 76 -3.47 -13.06 -6.99
N HIS A 77 -2.69 -12.27 -6.24
CA HIS A 77 -3.01 -11.84 -4.88
C HIS A 77 -2.79 -10.34 -4.70
N ASP A 78 -3.61 -9.72 -3.87
CA ASP A 78 -3.26 -8.44 -3.24
C ASP A 78 -2.18 -8.70 -2.20
N LEU A 79 -1.30 -7.74 -1.96
CA LEU A 79 -0.11 -7.96 -1.14
C LEU A 79 -0.13 -7.07 0.11
N LEU A 80 0.23 -7.67 1.25
CA LEU A 80 0.57 -6.93 2.46
C LEU A 80 1.95 -7.38 2.94
N TYR A 81 2.95 -6.54 2.75
CA TYR A 81 4.30 -6.75 3.28
C TYR A 81 4.34 -6.34 4.76
N LEU A 82 4.90 -7.20 5.59
CA LEU A 82 5.02 -7.00 7.03
C LEU A 82 6.50 -6.89 7.37
N GLY A 83 6.96 -5.67 7.58
CA GLY A 83 8.39 -5.33 7.55
C GLY A 83 8.92 -5.18 6.12
N TRP A 84 10.16 -4.68 6.00
CA TRP A 84 10.84 -4.53 4.71
C TRP A 84 11.44 -5.87 4.26
N PRO A 85 11.08 -6.41 3.07
CA PRO A 85 11.63 -7.67 2.58
C PRO A 85 13.14 -7.61 2.42
N ARG A 86 13.85 -8.70 2.75
CA ARG A 86 15.28 -8.83 2.44
C ARG A 86 15.50 -9.31 1.00
N ASN A 87 14.55 -10.08 0.47
CA ASN A 87 14.57 -10.46 -0.92
C ASN A 87 14.22 -9.24 -1.79
N THR A 88 15.21 -8.72 -2.50
CA THR A 88 15.07 -7.51 -3.34
C THR A 88 14.07 -7.68 -4.48
N ILE A 89 13.80 -8.91 -4.91
CA ILE A 89 12.78 -9.19 -5.94
C ILE A 89 11.37 -8.88 -5.42
N LEU A 90 11.17 -8.91 -4.10
CA LEU A 90 9.91 -8.57 -3.44
C LEU A 90 9.81 -7.10 -3.04
N HIS A 91 10.83 -6.27 -3.35
CA HIS A 91 10.80 -4.85 -2.99
C HIS A 91 9.68 -4.14 -3.76
N PRO A 92 8.70 -3.55 -3.06
CA PRO A 92 7.74 -2.69 -3.73
C PRO A 92 8.44 -1.40 -4.17
N VAL A 93 7.97 -0.80 -5.25
CA VAL A 93 8.41 0.53 -5.66
C VAL A 93 7.90 1.54 -4.64
N LEU A 94 8.82 2.24 -3.97
CA LEU A 94 8.47 3.27 -3.01
C LEU A 94 8.19 4.60 -3.74
N PRO A 95 7.10 5.32 -3.39
CA PRO A 95 6.82 6.65 -3.92
C PRO A 95 7.88 7.64 -3.46
N GLU A 96 7.99 8.74 -4.22
CA GLU A 96 8.87 9.85 -3.87
C GLU A 96 8.59 10.37 -2.45
N GLY A 97 9.66 10.68 -1.72
CA GLY A 97 9.58 11.16 -0.35
C GLY A 97 9.40 10.06 0.70
N LEU A 98 9.30 8.78 0.32
CA LEU A 98 9.33 7.66 1.27
C LEU A 98 10.63 6.87 1.14
N SER A 99 11.33 6.68 2.26
CA SER A 99 12.40 5.71 2.38
C SER A 99 12.26 4.88 3.66
N ILE A 100 12.68 3.62 3.58
CA ILE A 100 12.62 2.67 4.68
C ILE A 100 14.04 2.20 4.95
N GLY A 101 14.56 2.52 6.14
CA GLY A 101 15.87 2.11 6.60
C GLY A 101 15.81 1.00 7.63
N LYS A 102 16.97 0.66 8.19
CA LYS A 102 17.06 -0.30 9.28
C LYS A 102 16.67 0.38 10.60
N GLY A 103 15.42 0.18 11.02
CA GLY A 103 14.90 0.74 12.27
C GLY A 103 14.48 2.21 12.19
N ASN A 104 14.35 2.75 10.98
CA ASN A 104 13.80 4.08 10.77
C ASN A 104 12.98 4.13 9.47
N VAL A 105 12.11 5.13 9.38
CA VAL A 105 11.38 5.47 8.16
C VAL A 105 11.50 6.97 7.95
N THR A 106 11.74 7.40 6.71
CA THR A 106 11.71 8.81 6.35
C THR A 106 10.51 9.06 5.45
N LEU A 107 9.69 10.04 5.82
CA LEU A 107 8.52 10.46 5.06
C LEU A 107 8.59 11.98 4.85
N PHE A 108 8.63 12.40 3.58
CA PHE A 108 8.76 13.79 3.14
C PHE A 108 9.89 14.56 3.85
N GLY A 109 11.05 13.93 3.96
CA GLY A 109 12.24 14.51 4.60
C GLY A 109 12.24 14.47 6.13
N THR A 110 11.16 14.03 6.78
CA THR A 110 11.13 13.81 8.23
C THR A 110 11.44 12.36 8.56
N THR A 111 12.45 12.12 9.39
CA THR A 111 12.86 10.78 9.82
C THR A 111 12.22 10.43 11.16
N TYR A 112 11.72 9.21 11.26
CA TYR A 112 11.13 8.64 12.45
C TYR A 112 11.88 7.36 12.81
N ASP A 113 12.51 7.36 13.97
CA ASP A 113 13.32 6.27 14.53
C ASP A 113 12.89 5.90 15.96
N ASP A 114 11.83 6.53 16.47
CA ASP A 114 11.25 6.22 17.77
C ASP A 114 10.62 4.81 17.77
N PRO A 115 10.89 3.94 18.76
CA PRO A 115 10.32 2.60 18.83
C PRO A 115 8.79 2.57 18.90
N GLY A 116 8.15 3.65 19.33
CA GLY A 116 6.71 3.85 19.32
C GLY A 116 6.13 4.15 17.93
N ALA A 117 6.97 4.34 16.92
CA ALA A 117 6.54 4.65 15.56
C ALA A 117 6.11 3.41 14.76
N ALA A 118 5.09 3.59 13.93
CA ALA A 118 4.67 2.59 12.95
C ALA A 118 4.13 3.26 11.68
N LEU A 119 4.61 2.78 10.53
CA LEU A 119 4.22 3.23 9.21
C LEU A 119 3.30 2.19 8.55
N PHE A 120 2.20 2.64 7.96
CA PHE A 120 1.41 1.87 7.00
C PHE A 120 1.34 2.64 5.69
N VAL A 121 1.62 1.98 4.57
CA VAL A 121 1.54 2.58 3.24
C VAL A 121 0.88 1.62 2.27
N ALA A 122 -0.21 2.06 1.64
CA ALA A 122 -0.76 1.48 0.44
C ALA A 122 0.03 1.97 -0.78
N LEU A 123 0.34 1.05 -1.68
CA LEU A 123 1.24 1.20 -2.82
C LEU A 123 0.57 0.60 -4.07
N PRO A 124 0.99 1.02 -5.28
CA PRO A 124 0.69 0.26 -6.49
C PRO A 124 1.21 -1.17 -6.37
N HIS A 125 0.48 -2.12 -6.90
CA HIS A 125 0.91 -3.51 -6.86
C HIS A 125 2.07 -3.75 -7.84
N PRO A 126 3.16 -4.43 -7.43
CA PRO A 126 4.42 -4.47 -8.18
C PRO A 126 4.37 -5.27 -9.50
N VAL A 127 3.34 -6.11 -9.69
CA VAL A 127 3.26 -7.02 -10.86
C VAL A 127 1.95 -6.90 -11.65
N ASN A 128 0.88 -6.40 -11.03
CA ASN A 128 -0.48 -6.46 -11.57
C ASN A 128 -1.21 -5.18 -11.16
N PRO A 129 -1.41 -4.22 -12.08
CA PRO A 129 -1.98 -2.90 -11.75
C PRO A 129 -3.44 -2.95 -11.29
N GLU A 130 -4.16 -4.04 -11.57
CA GLU A 130 -5.55 -4.24 -11.13
C GLU A 130 -5.67 -4.68 -9.66
N ARG A 131 -4.53 -4.88 -8.98
CA ARG A 131 -4.48 -5.30 -7.58
C ARG A 131 -3.83 -4.25 -6.70
N SER A 132 -3.99 -4.43 -5.39
CA SER A 132 -3.45 -3.53 -4.38
C SER A 132 -2.25 -4.14 -3.66
N ALA A 133 -1.29 -3.30 -3.29
CA ALA A 133 -0.23 -3.66 -2.37
C ALA A 133 -0.19 -2.70 -1.18
N ALA A 134 0.33 -3.15 -0.06
CA ALA A 134 0.66 -2.31 1.06
C ALA A 134 1.86 -2.84 1.83
N ILE A 135 2.47 -1.97 2.61
CA ILE A 135 3.53 -2.31 3.55
C ILE A 135 3.21 -1.76 4.93
N PHE A 136 3.49 -2.56 5.95
CA PHE A 136 3.38 -2.18 7.35
C PHE A 136 4.75 -2.34 8.02
N ILE A 137 5.32 -1.23 8.47
CA ILE A 137 6.62 -1.15 9.15
C ILE A 137 6.42 -0.61 10.57
N PRO A 138 6.22 -1.48 11.57
CA PRO A 138 6.33 -1.07 12.97
C PRO A 138 7.80 -1.05 13.42
N LEU A 139 8.21 -0.04 14.19
CA LEU A 139 9.57 0.02 14.78
C LEU A 139 9.68 -0.74 16.10
N SER A 140 8.57 -1.24 16.65
CA SER A 140 8.53 -2.21 17.74
C SER A 140 7.23 -3.03 17.73
N GLY A 141 7.20 -4.15 18.46
CA GLY A 141 5.97 -4.91 18.66
C GLY A 141 4.84 -4.12 19.34
N ALA A 142 5.17 -3.23 20.27
CA ALA A 142 4.19 -2.37 20.93
C ALA A 142 3.57 -1.36 19.95
N ALA A 143 4.39 -0.74 19.09
CA ALA A 143 3.91 0.14 18.03
C ALA A 143 3.02 -0.62 17.02
N ALA A 144 3.40 -1.86 16.69
CA ALA A 144 2.62 -2.73 15.82
C ALA A 144 1.17 -2.89 16.31
N GLY A 145 0.99 -3.30 17.58
CA GLY A 145 -0.33 -3.50 18.17
C GLY A 145 -1.15 -2.21 18.30
N LYS A 146 -0.53 -1.10 18.72
CA LYS A 146 -1.21 0.20 18.87
C LYS A 146 -1.70 0.76 17.51
N ALA A 147 -0.86 0.68 16.48
CA ALA A 147 -1.20 1.18 15.15
C ALA A 147 -2.20 0.27 14.41
N ALA A 148 -2.01 -1.06 14.48
CA ALA A 148 -2.84 -2.05 13.81
C ALA A 148 -4.34 -1.85 14.02
N ARG A 149 -4.76 -1.57 15.26
CA ARG A 149 -6.17 -1.36 15.62
C ARG A 149 -6.76 -0.09 15.03
N LYS A 150 -5.92 0.92 14.76
CA LYS A 150 -6.37 2.24 14.32
C LYS A 150 -6.36 2.41 12.81
N ILE A 151 -5.44 1.74 12.10
CA ILE A 151 -5.32 1.77 10.63
C ILE A 151 -6.70 1.69 9.94
N PRO A 152 -7.62 0.80 10.36
CA PRO A 152 -8.95 0.74 9.78
C PRO A 152 -9.77 2.00 9.68
N HIS A 153 -9.62 2.93 10.62
CA HIS A 153 -10.38 4.18 10.67
C HIS A 153 -9.91 5.18 9.60
N TYR A 154 -8.82 4.88 8.92
CA TYR A 154 -8.17 5.74 7.94
C TYR A 154 -8.33 5.22 6.50
N GLY A 155 -9.46 4.57 6.22
CA GLY A 155 -9.74 3.85 4.97
C GLY A 155 -9.41 4.59 3.67
N LYS A 156 -9.59 5.91 3.62
CA LYS A 156 -9.36 6.73 2.41
C LYS A 156 -7.92 7.18 2.18
N TYR A 157 -7.03 6.91 3.13
CA TYR A 157 -5.65 7.39 3.10
C TYR A 157 -4.73 6.33 2.49
N SER A 158 -3.70 6.79 1.80
CA SER A 158 -2.65 5.94 1.21
C SER A 158 -1.52 5.69 2.20
N TYR A 159 -1.17 6.65 3.05
CA TYR A 159 -0.09 6.48 4.01
C TYR A 159 -0.49 7.02 5.38
N LEU A 160 0.01 6.35 6.41
CA LEU A 160 -0.24 6.64 7.82
C LEU A 160 1.04 6.44 8.60
N LEU A 161 1.38 7.43 9.40
CA LEU A 161 2.41 7.29 10.41
C LEU A 161 1.78 7.50 11.79
N PHE A 162 2.04 6.55 12.68
CA PHE A 162 1.66 6.62 14.08
C PHE A 162 2.90 6.74 14.96
N GLU A 163 2.79 7.44 16.08
CA GLU A 163 3.72 7.41 17.20
C GLU A 163 2.92 7.16 18.47
N ASP A 164 3.29 6.12 19.21
CA ASP A 164 2.55 5.68 20.40
C ASP A 164 1.05 5.46 20.17
N GLY A 165 0.72 5.04 18.95
CA GLY A 165 -0.66 4.86 18.50
C GLY A 165 -1.38 6.15 18.18
N THR A 166 -0.79 7.33 18.31
CA THR A 166 -1.37 8.59 17.84
C THR A 166 -0.98 8.81 16.39
N ASN A 167 -1.94 9.06 15.50
CA ASN A 167 -1.63 9.37 14.11
C ASN A 167 -0.95 10.75 14.03
N ARG A 168 0.25 10.79 13.46
CA ARG A 168 1.04 12.02 13.26
C ARG A 168 0.94 12.52 11.84
N VAL A 169 1.00 11.59 10.89
CA VAL A 169 0.95 11.89 9.46
C VAL A 169 -0.10 11.02 8.81
N LYS A 170 -0.89 11.61 7.93
CA LYS A 170 -1.80 10.91 7.05
C LYS A 170 -1.92 11.66 5.73
N GLY A 171 -2.11 10.94 4.65
CA GLY A 171 -2.38 11.54 3.35
C GLY A 171 -2.67 10.49 2.31
N THR A 172 -2.85 10.96 1.09
CA THR A 172 -3.20 10.15 -0.07
C THR A 172 -2.21 10.49 -1.16
N TRP A 173 -1.68 9.48 -1.84
CA TRP A 173 -0.79 9.72 -2.97
C TRP A 173 -1.53 10.49 -4.06
N PRO A 174 -0.87 11.43 -4.76
CA PRO A 174 -1.47 12.05 -5.92
C PRO A 174 -1.82 10.95 -6.94
N VAL A 175 -3.00 11.08 -7.56
CA VAL A 175 -3.34 10.26 -8.73
C VAL A 175 -2.52 10.80 -9.89
N THR A 176 -1.33 10.24 -10.11
CA THR A 176 -0.58 10.48 -11.34
C THR A 176 -1.35 9.80 -12.46
N ALA A 177 -2.17 10.56 -13.17
CA ALA A 177 -3.10 10.04 -14.15
C ALA A 177 -2.39 9.24 -15.27
N SER A 178 -2.87 8.00 -15.42
CA SER A 178 -3.23 7.29 -16.66
C SER A 178 -2.14 6.76 -17.61
N PRO A 179 -2.17 5.46 -17.96
CA PRO A 179 -1.39 4.88 -19.07
C PRO A 179 -1.84 5.32 -20.48
N LEU A 180 -2.66 6.37 -20.63
CA LEU A 180 -3.15 6.87 -21.91
C LEU A 180 -2.64 8.27 -22.23
N ILE A 181 -1.33 8.37 -22.48
CA ILE A 181 -0.80 9.33 -23.46
C ILE A 181 -0.10 8.50 -24.53
N HIS A 182 -0.87 8.02 -25.51
CA HIS A 182 -0.31 7.84 -26.84
C HIS A 182 -0.40 9.20 -27.53
N GLU A 183 0.71 9.95 -27.52
CA GLU A 183 0.93 10.97 -28.53
C GLU A 183 1.01 10.25 -29.88
N PHE A 184 -0.11 10.18 -30.59
CA PHE A 184 -0.05 10.04 -32.03
C PHE A 184 0.59 11.33 -32.54
N SER A 185 1.88 11.27 -32.84
CA SER A 185 2.49 12.25 -33.71
C SER A 185 1.80 12.11 -35.06
N ASP A 186 0.86 13.00 -35.36
CA ASP A 186 0.42 13.21 -36.74
C ASP A 186 1.65 13.65 -37.53
N ARG A 187 2.30 12.68 -38.18
CA ARG A 187 3.08 12.95 -39.37
C ARG A 187 2.08 13.24 -40.48
N GLU A 188 1.66 14.49 -40.60
CA GLU A 188 1.25 14.99 -41.91
C GLU A 188 2.52 15.33 -42.68
N ASP A 189 2.96 14.33 -43.44
CA ASP A 189 3.91 14.45 -44.51
C ASP A 189 3.24 15.18 -45.68
N SER A 190 3.78 16.34 -46.03
CA SER A 190 3.98 16.81 -47.41
C SER A 190 2.85 16.67 -48.44
N ARG A 191 2.27 17.81 -48.85
CA ARG A 191 2.29 18.26 -50.26
C ARG A 191 1.87 19.73 -50.43
#